data_AF-A0A357L4G7-F1
#
_entry.id   AF-A0A357L4G7-F1
#
_cell.length_a   1.000
_cell.length_b   1.000
_cell.length_c   1.000
_cell.angle_alpha   90.00
_cell.angle_beta   90.00
_cell.angle_gamma   90.00
#
_symmetry.space_group_name_H-M   'P 1'
#
loop_
_entity.id
_entity.type
_entity.pdbx_description
1 polymer ?
#
loop_
_entity_poly.entity_id
_entity_poly.type
_entity_poly.pdbx_seq_one_letter_code
_entity_poly.pdbx_strand_id
1 'polypeptide(L)'
;ADTLAALRDAKAHDQKIAAVVNVPESSIAREADIIFPMAAGPEIGVASTKAFTCQLAALAAIAIAAGRQRGVLSEAQSRDLVTSLLQTPRLVGEALKQAPKIEETAREIAKARDTLYVGRGVSFPLAMEG
;
A
#
# COMPACT_ATOMS: atom_id res chain seq x y z
N ALA A 1 1.64 -2.79 -18.44
CA ALA A 1 2.64 -3.26 -19.41
C ALA A 1 4.04 -2.84 -18.96
N ASP A 2 4.22 -1.58 -18.59
CA ASP A 2 5.54 -1.00 -18.24
C ASP A 2 6.20 -1.65 -17.02
N THR A 3 5.46 -1.93 -15.94
CA THR A 3 6.01 -2.62 -14.75
C THR A 3 6.53 -4.03 -15.07
N LEU A 4 5.84 -4.76 -15.96
CA LEU A 4 6.29 -6.08 -16.38
C LEU A 4 7.50 -6.00 -17.31
N ALA A 5 7.57 -4.98 -18.16
CA ALA A 5 8.75 -4.73 -19.00
C ALA A 5 9.98 -4.40 -18.13
N ALA A 6 9.83 -3.52 -17.14
CA ALA A 6 10.89 -3.19 -16.18
C ALA A 6 11.34 -4.42 -15.37
N LEU A 7 10.41 -5.28 -14.97
CA LEU A 7 10.73 -6.56 -14.32
C LEU A 7 11.60 -7.44 -15.21
N ARG A 8 11.22 -7.60 -16.48
CA ARG A 8 11.96 -8.45 -17.44
C ARG A 8 13.34 -7.90 -17.74
N ASP A 9 13.46 -6.58 -17.85
CA ASP A 9 14.74 -5.89 -18.02
C ASP A 9 15.65 -6.12 -16.80
N ALA A 10 15.15 -5.93 -15.59
CA ALA A 10 15.90 -6.20 -14.37
C ALA A 10 16.36 -7.67 -14.30
N LYS A 11 15.49 -8.61 -14.70
CA LYS A 11 15.83 -10.04 -14.75
C LYS A 11 16.89 -10.36 -15.81
N ALA A 12 16.87 -9.68 -16.95
CA ALA A 12 17.92 -9.81 -17.98
C ALA A 12 19.29 -9.30 -17.50
N HIS A 13 19.30 -8.46 -16.45
CA HIS A 13 20.49 -7.98 -15.76
C HIS A 13 20.76 -8.74 -14.44
N ASP A 14 20.35 -10.01 -14.36
CA ASP A 14 20.57 -10.92 -13.24
C ASP A 14 20.09 -10.41 -11.86
N GLN A 15 19.14 -9.46 -11.83
CA GLN A 15 18.57 -8.96 -10.58
C GLN A 15 17.55 -9.95 -10.00
N LYS A 16 17.52 -10.03 -8.66
CA LYS A 16 16.48 -10.75 -7.93
C LYS A 16 15.20 -9.94 -7.87
N ILE A 17 14.09 -10.57 -8.23
CA ILE A 17 12.79 -9.93 -8.32
C ILE A 17 11.90 -10.37 -7.16
N ALA A 18 11.50 -9.39 -6.35
CA ALA A 18 10.43 -9.57 -5.37
C ALA A 18 9.24 -8.68 -5.76
N ALA A 19 8.04 -9.26 -5.81
CA ALA A 19 6.85 -8.57 -6.30
C ALA A 19 5.73 -8.57 -5.26
N VAL A 20 5.17 -7.38 -4.99
CA VAL A 20 3.92 -7.24 -4.24
C VAL A 20 2.76 -7.31 -5.23
N VAL A 21 1.87 -8.30 -5.08
CA VAL A 21 0.85 -8.62 -6.09
C VAL A 21 -0.50 -8.94 -5.46
N ASN A 22 -1.60 -8.45 -6.02
CA ASN A 22 -2.94 -8.83 -5.57
C ASN A 22 -3.44 -10.16 -6.19
N VAL A 23 -2.99 -10.45 -7.41
CA VAL A 23 -3.38 -11.63 -8.19
C VAL A 23 -2.16 -12.55 -8.31
N PRO A 24 -2.11 -13.64 -7.54
CA PRO A 24 -1.00 -14.60 -7.57
C PRO A 24 -0.79 -15.26 -8.94
N GLU A 25 -1.82 -15.31 -9.77
CA GLU A 25 -1.79 -15.87 -11.12
C GLU A 25 -1.40 -14.82 -12.19
N SER A 26 -0.99 -13.62 -11.79
CA SER A 26 -0.55 -12.58 -12.74
C SER A 26 0.79 -12.92 -13.40
N SER A 27 1.07 -12.32 -14.56
CA SER A 27 2.37 -12.49 -15.23
C SER A 27 3.53 -12.00 -14.36
N ILE A 28 3.34 -10.90 -13.62
CA ILE A 28 4.35 -10.40 -12.66
C ILE A 28 4.64 -11.46 -11.59
N ALA A 29 3.60 -12.07 -11.02
CA ALA A 29 3.75 -13.10 -9.98
C ALA A 29 4.47 -14.34 -10.50
N ARG A 30 4.17 -14.80 -11.72
CA ARG A 30 4.84 -15.96 -12.35
C ARG A 30 6.31 -15.70 -12.67
N GLU A 31 6.68 -14.45 -12.98
CA GLU A 31 8.03 -14.11 -13.43
C GLU A 31 8.97 -13.68 -12.29
N ALA A 32 8.43 -13.32 -11.12
CA ALA A 32 9.19 -12.95 -9.92
C ALA A 32 9.83 -14.16 -9.22
N ASP A 33 10.97 -13.95 -8.53
CA ASP A 33 11.60 -14.96 -7.68
C ASP A 33 10.84 -15.15 -6.36
N ILE A 34 10.29 -14.06 -5.82
CA ILE A 34 9.54 -14.03 -4.56
C ILE A 34 8.27 -13.20 -4.77
N ILE A 35 7.15 -13.69 -4.27
CA ILE A 35 5.89 -12.94 -4.27
C ILE A 35 5.43 -12.62 -2.84
N PHE A 36 4.93 -11.40 -2.66
CA PHE A 36 4.25 -10.94 -1.46
C PHE A 36 2.79 -10.68 -1.83
N PRO A 37 1.91 -11.68 -1.66
CA PRO A 37 0.52 -11.57 -2.04
C PRO A 37 -0.20 -10.55 -1.14
N MET A 38 -1.02 -9.72 -1.77
CA MET A 38 -1.95 -8.83 -1.11
C MET A 38 -3.32 -9.51 -1.05
N ALA A 39 -3.99 -9.44 0.09
CA ALA A 39 -5.32 -10.01 0.28
C ALA A 39 -6.44 -8.99 0.00
N ALA A 40 -6.29 -8.13 -1.01
CA ALA A 40 -7.29 -7.11 -1.31
C ALA A 40 -8.52 -7.69 -2.04
N GLY A 41 -8.34 -8.82 -2.75
CA GLY A 41 -9.38 -9.43 -3.59
C GLY A 41 -9.70 -8.57 -4.83
N PRO A 42 -10.72 -8.94 -5.63
CA PRO A 42 -11.01 -8.29 -6.91
C PRO A 42 -11.41 -6.82 -6.76
N GLU A 43 -10.79 -5.90 -7.50
CA GLU A 43 -11.11 -4.48 -7.47
C GLU A 43 -11.87 -4.11 -8.75
N ILE A 44 -13.13 -3.67 -8.59
CA ILE A 44 -14.05 -3.34 -9.70
C ILE A 44 -14.01 -1.84 -10.00
N GLY A 45 -13.73 -1.01 -9.00
CA GLY A 45 -13.59 0.42 -9.16
C GLY A 45 -12.40 0.78 -10.05
N VAL A 46 -12.53 1.87 -10.81
CA VAL A 46 -11.46 2.37 -11.68
C VAL A 46 -10.30 2.95 -10.85
N ALA A 47 -10.64 3.71 -9.80
CA ALA A 47 -9.66 4.17 -8.82
C ALA A 47 -9.32 3.03 -7.83
N SER A 48 -8.04 2.84 -7.56
CA SER A 48 -7.60 1.88 -6.56
C SER A 48 -7.84 2.42 -5.16
N THR A 49 -8.35 1.58 -4.27
CA THR A 49 -8.73 1.94 -2.91
C THR A 49 -8.17 0.91 -1.93
N LYS A 50 -8.65 -0.33 -2.04
CA LYS A 50 -8.23 -1.43 -1.19
C LYS A 50 -6.88 -1.97 -1.59
N ALA A 51 -6.53 -1.99 -2.88
CA ALA A 51 -5.22 -2.49 -3.27
C ALA A 51 -4.11 -1.55 -2.76
N PHE A 52 -4.29 -0.23 -2.80
CA PHE A 52 -3.35 0.73 -2.21
C PHE A 52 -3.12 0.47 -0.71
N THR A 53 -4.18 0.39 0.10
CA THR A 53 -4.05 0.18 1.55
C THR A 53 -3.51 -1.21 1.90
N CYS A 54 -3.90 -2.27 1.18
CA CYS A 54 -3.30 -3.59 1.32
C CYS A 54 -1.81 -3.61 0.91
N GLN A 55 -1.42 -2.83 -0.10
CA GLN A 55 -0.03 -2.68 -0.52
C GLN A 55 0.82 -2.02 0.58
N LEU A 56 0.31 -0.97 1.22
CA LEU A 56 0.98 -0.35 2.36
C LEU A 56 1.14 -1.35 3.53
N ALA A 57 0.12 -2.15 3.82
CA ALA A 57 0.20 -3.17 4.87
C ALA A 57 1.25 -4.25 4.55
N ALA A 58 1.31 -4.72 3.30
CA ALA A 58 2.33 -5.68 2.85
C ALA A 58 3.74 -5.08 2.95
N LEU A 59 3.94 -3.85 2.47
CA LEU A 59 5.21 -3.15 2.56
C LEU A 59 5.65 -2.92 4.02
N ALA A 60 4.72 -2.58 4.91
CA ALA A 60 5.00 -2.44 6.34
C ALA A 60 5.46 -3.78 6.96
N ALA A 61 4.79 -4.89 6.64
CA ALA A 61 5.19 -6.21 7.11
C ALA A 61 6.59 -6.60 6.61
N ILE A 62 6.89 -6.34 5.33
CA ILE A 62 8.22 -6.57 4.75
C ILE A 62 9.28 -5.72 5.46
N ALA A 63 9.00 -4.43 5.70
CA ALA A 63 9.93 -3.53 6.38
C ALA A 63 10.23 -3.97 7.82
N ILE A 64 9.20 -4.40 8.57
CA ILE A 64 9.37 -4.93 9.93
C ILE A 64 10.23 -6.20 9.92
N ALA A 65 9.94 -7.14 9.02
CA ALA A 65 10.70 -8.38 8.88
C ALA A 65 12.17 -8.11 8.51
N ALA A 66 12.42 -7.23 7.54
CA ALA A 66 13.76 -6.82 7.14
C ALA A 66 14.50 -6.11 8.29
N GLY A 67 13.83 -5.22 9.03
CA GLY A 67 14.40 -4.53 10.18
C GLY A 67 14.82 -5.50 11.29
N ARG A 68 14.03 -6.55 11.54
CA ARG A 68 14.37 -7.62 12.49
C ARG A 68 15.55 -8.46 12.02
N GLN A 69 15.53 -8.91 10.77
CA GLN A 69 16.60 -9.73 10.21
C GLN A 69 17.95 -9.00 10.17
N ARG A 70 17.93 -7.68 9.99
CA ARG A 70 19.13 -6.83 9.95
C ARG A 70 19.59 -6.35 11.34
N GLY A 71 18.88 -6.71 12.41
CA GLY A 71 19.21 -6.25 13.77
C GLY A 71 18.95 -4.76 14.03
N VAL A 72 18.24 -4.07 13.13
CA VAL A 72 17.83 -2.65 13.29
C VAL A 72 16.68 -2.54 14.29
N LEU A 73 15.81 -3.56 14.33
CA LEU A 73 14.69 -3.64 15.26
C LEU A 73 14.94 -4.71 16.33
N SER A 74 14.77 -4.33 17.59
CA SER A 74 14.67 -5.28 18.69
C SER A 74 13.38 -6.11 18.58
N GLU A 75 13.31 -7.20 19.34
CA GLU A 75 12.12 -8.05 19.33
C GLU A 75 10.89 -7.30 19.84
N ALA A 76 11.05 -6.56 20.93
CA ALA A 76 10.01 -5.71 21.48
C ALA A 76 9.51 -4.70 20.44
N GLN A 77 10.43 -3.96 19.78
CA GLN A 77 10.05 -2.98 18.76
C GLN A 77 9.26 -3.60 17.59
N SER A 78 9.67 -4.79 17.12
CA SER A 78 8.90 -5.46 16.07
C SER A 78 7.53 -5.93 16.53
N ARG A 79 7.41 -6.42 17.77
CA ARG A 79 6.12 -6.84 18.33
C ARG A 79 5.17 -5.65 18.46
N ASP A 80 5.68 -4.50 18.87
CA ASP A 80 4.89 -3.26 18.97
C ASP A 80 4.40 -2.82 17.58
N LEU A 81 5.28 -2.79 16.58
CA LEU A 81 4.91 -2.43 15.20
C LEU A 81 3.89 -3.40 14.58
N VAL A 82 4.06 -4.71 14.78
CA VAL A 82 3.09 -5.72 14.34
C VAL A 82 1.75 -5.51 15.04
N THR A 83 1.76 -5.19 16.33
CA THR A 83 0.54 -4.92 17.09
C THR A 83 -0.18 -3.69 16.55
N SER A 84 0.54 -2.60 16.25
CA SER A 84 -0.05 -1.43 15.59
C SER A 84 -0.62 -1.76 14.21
N LEU A 85 0.07 -2.57 13.41
CA LEU A 85 -0.41 -2.98 12.09
C LEU A 85 -1.73 -3.77 12.20
N LEU A 86 -1.84 -4.68 13.17
CA LEU A 86 -3.06 -5.46 13.44
C LEU A 86 -4.25 -4.60 13.91
N GLN A 87 -4.00 -3.39 14.43
CA GLN A 87 -5.07 -2.46 14.82
C GLN A 87 -5.63 -1.68 13.62
N THR A 88 -4.94 -1.66 12.47
CA THR A 88 -5.31 -0.86 11.30
C THR A 88 -6.74 -1.13 10.80
N PRO A 89 -7.23 -2.38 10.69
CA PRO A 89 -8.60 -2.62 10.23
C PRO A 89 -9.66 -1.93 11.11
N ARG A 90 -9.46 -1.92 12.42
CA ARG A 90 -10.33 -1.19 13.36
C ARG A 90 -10.26 0.31 13.12
N LEU A 91 -9.07 0.87 12.98
CA LEU A 91 -8.88 2.31 12.75
C LEU A 91 -9.49 2.77 11.43
N VAL A 92 -9.36 1.96 10.36
CA VAL A 92 -10.03 2.20 9.07
C VAL A 92 -11.54 2.16 9.26
N GLY A 93 -12.08 1.19 10.01
CA GLY A 93 -13.50 1.14 10.35
C GLY A 93 -14.00 2.40 11.06
N GLU A 94 -13.23 2.93 12.01
CA GLU A 94 -13.56 4.20 12.68
C GLU A 94 -13.47 5.41 11.73
N ALA A 95 -12.47 5.44 10.84
CA ALA A 95 -12.34 6.50 9.84
C ALA A 95 -13.53 6.51 8.86
N LEU A 96 -14.00 5.33 8.43
CA LEU A 96 -15.14 5.20 7.52
C LEU A 96 -16.46 5.72 8.13
N LYS A 97 -16.61 5.70 9.47
CA LYS A 97 -17.77 6.30 10.14
C LYS A 97 -17.87 7.82 9.93
N GLN A 98 -16.78 8.47 9.52
CA GLN A 98 -16.78 9.91 9.21
C GLN A 98 -17.36 10.22 7.82
N ALA A 99 -17.72 9.21 7.02
CA ALA A 99 -18.22 9.40 5.65
C ALA A 99 -19.36 10.43 5.51
N PRO A 100 -20.39 10.49 6.39
CA PRO A 100 -21.46 11.49 6.27
C PRO A 100 -20.93 12.94 6.40
N LYS A 101 -19.96 13.17 7.28
CA LYS A 101 -19.35 14.49 7.48
C LYS A 101 -18.44 14.87 6.31
N ILE A 102 -17.72 13.89 5.76
CA ILE A 102 -16.90 14.07 4.56
C ILE A 102 -17.79 14.42 3.37
N GLU A 103 -18.96 13.78 3.23
CA GLU A 103 -19.93 14.09 2.16
C GLU A 103 -20.41 15.54 2.21
N GLU A 104 -20.70 16.07 3.39
CA GLU A 104 -21.09 17.48 3.57
C GLU A 104 -19.98 18.42 3.07
N THR A 105 -18.73 18.17 3.49
CA THR A 105 -17.57 18.96 3.06
C THR A 105 -17.31 18.83 1.56
N ALA A 106 -17.49 17.62 1.00
CA ALA A 106 -17.28 17.34 -0.41
C ALA A 106 -18.24 18.14 -1.31
N ARG A 107 -19.47 18.43 -0.85
CA ARG A 107 -20.42 19.28 -1.60
C ARG A 107 -19.95 20.72 -1.75
N GLU A 108 -19.16 21.23 -0.80
CA GLU A 108 -18.54 22.54 -0.90
C GLU A 108 -17.34 22.51 -1.85
N ILE A 109 -16.47 21.51 -1.70
CA ILE A 109 -15.28 21.32 -2.53
C ILE A 109 -15.65 21.09 -4.00
N ALA A 110 -16.77 20.40 -4.28
CA ALA A 110 -17.25 20.13 -5.64
C ALA A 110 -17.56 21.39 -6.46
N LYS A 111 -17.68 22.56 -5.82
CA LYS A 111 -17.88 23.86 -6.50
C LYS A 111 -16.56 24.50 -6.93
N ALA A 112 -15.42 24.04 -6.39
CA ALA A 112 -14.11 24.54 -6.75
C ALA A 112 -13.69 24.00 -8.12
N ARG A 113 -13.03 24.85 -8.91
CA ARG A 113 -12.41 24.44 -10.18
C ARG A 113 -11.14 23.63 -9.95
N ASP A 114 -10.36 24.05 -8.95
CA ASP A 114 -9.02 23.54 -8.67
C ASP A 114 -8.95 23.16 -7.18
N THR A 115 -8.25 22.06 -6.88
CA THR A 115 -7.99 21.58 -5.52
C THR A 115 -6.48 21.41 -5.32
N LEU A 116 -6.00 21.70 -4.11
CA LEU A 116 -4.59 21.53 -3.74
C LEU A 116 -4.51 20.60 -2.52
N TYR A 117 -3.80 19.49 -2.69
CA TYR A 117 -3.48 18.55 -1.62
C TYR A 117 -2.08 18.82 -1.10
N VAL A 118 -1.93 18.92 0.22
CA VAL A 118 -0.65 19.24 0.87
C VAL A 118 -0.36 18.22 1.95
N GLY A 119 0.84 17.64 1.90
CA GLY A 119 1.34 16.71 2.91
C GLY A 119 2.83 16.93 3.14
N ARG A 120 3.33 16.53 4.32
CA ARG A 120 4.75 16.57 4.68
C ARG A 120 5.20 15.21 5.19
N GLY A 121 6.44 14.82 4.87
CA GLY A 121 6.99 13.53 5.30
C GLY A 121 6.15 12.37 4.76
N VAL A 122 5.74 11.45 5.64
CA VAL A 122 4.90 10.31 5.24
C VAL A 122 3.52 10.69 4.70
N SER A 123 3.04 11.90 4.99
CA SER A 123 1.77 12.40 4.47
C SER A 123 1.88 12.95 3.05
N PHE A 124 3.09 13.23 2.54
CA PHE A 124 3.25 13.76 1.18
C PHE A 124 2.80 12.73 0.11
N PRO A 125 3.25 11.47 0.13
CA PRO A 125 2.75 10.47 -0.81
C PRO A 125 1.24 10.21 -0.68
N LEU A 126 0.66 10.36 0.53
CA LEU A 126 -0.78 10.24 0.73
C LEU A 126 -1.55 11.41 0.09
N ALA A 127 -0.98 12.61 0.12
CA ALA A 127 -1.55 13.77 -0.57
C ALA A 127 -1.45 13.65 -2.10
N MET A 128 -0.48 12.90 -2.63
CA MET A 128 -0.36 12.62 -4.07
C MET A 128 -1.34 11.55 -4.56
N GLU A 129 -1.83 10.68 -3.66
CA GLU A 129 -2.81 9.64 -3.97
C GLU A 129 -4.26 10.17 -3.96
N GLY A 130 -4.55 11.19 -3.14
CA GLY A 130 -5.88 11.77 -2.91
C GLY A 130 -6.35 12.76 -3.97
#